data_AF-A0A852Z749-F1
#
_entry.id   AF-A0A852Z749-F1
#
_cell.length_a   1.000
_cell.length_b   1.000
_cell.length_c   1.000
_cell.angle_alpha   90.00
_cell.angle_beta   90.00
_cell.angle_gamma   90.00
#
_symmetry.space_group_name_H-M   'P 1'
#
loop_
_entity.id
_entity.type
_entity.pdbx_description
1 polymer ?
#
loop_
_entity_poly.entity_id
_entity_poly.type
_entity_poly.pdbx_seq_one_letter_code
_entity_poly.pdbx_strand_id
1 'polypeptide(L)'
;MRIALLPLDERPVNATLPAHIAAIAGVEVLTPPAELLPRMRTPGRADELAGWLAEVAAEVDALVVSLDMLGYGGLIGSRTTQDAASAVVQRLAILENIRPRFPRLPITAVTTVMRASRSYSPAEEPEYWSQHGVELHDLGGALHREFLGEPHERERLAATVPTDVQADFWLRRLRNHTVDLFTLGLAGRGTLDTLLVTADDTAPRAAGSLEQVWLRHWVSATGLDTRVLMYPGADEVGSVLVARALADGAAGELHERVEQVEQREQDGAVRIAVEFREEGGADRIAPYENVPIAAGVARQIAAAGAEVVPAEPTDVESSRAESSRGESGRGESGRAESSRAESTGGKPMGGEAGEADAVIVVHAPDPHRGDWARRGEATDRAVVEAVVDRVAELVEVGHSVGVADVRYVNGADPALVRALADRGVLDRIRAYGGWNTAGNTVGSVVAALVAHVVGHRRGGVDEIAESRLRWHRIVEDYAYQAVVRGELAQEQPYGDHMSVPFPDPADVESYLERCAKRLPEVAEELGGADARRWLISSPRLPWGRTFEIDFDLVPRA
;
A
#
# COMPACT_ATOMS: atom_id res chain seq x y z
N MET A 1 -23.74 6.11 3.86
CA MET A 1 -22.90 4.90 3.81
C MET A 1 -22.07 4.83 5.08
N ARG A 2 -21.92 3.64 5.68
CA ARG A 2 -21.03 3.34 6.82
C ARG A 2 -20.20 2.11 6.48
N ILE A 3 -18.90 2.12 6.78
CA ILE A 3 -18.00 1.00 6.53
C ILE A 3 -17.48 0.51 7.88
N ALA A 4 -17.51 -0.80 8.14
CA ALA A 4 -16.71 -1.34 9.26
C ALA A 4 -15.34 -1.80 8.74
N LEU A 5 -14.29 -1.30 9.40
CA LEU A 5 -12.91 -1.64 9.14
C LEU A 5 -12.36 -2.44 10.33
N LEU A 6 -11.96 -3.68 10.08
CA LEU A 6 -11.05 -4.41 10.96
C LEU A 6 -9.61 -4.15 10.46
N PRO A 7 -8.85 -3.25 11.11
CA PRO A 7 -7.56 -2.77 10.59
C PRO A 7 -6.46 -3.84 10.73
N LEU A 8 -5.33 -3.64 10.07
CA LEU A 8 -4.18 -4.56 10.10
C LEU A 8 -3.48 -4.61 11.47
N ASP A 9 -3.40 -3.46 12.12
CA ASP A 9 -2.93 -3.25 13.49
C ASP A 9 -3.51 -1.95 14.06
N GLU A 10 -3.07 -1.54 15.25
CA GLU A 10 -3.56 -0.36 15.97
C GLU A 10 -2.92 0.97 15.52
N ARG A 11 -1.96 0.96 14.59
CA ARG A 11 -1.27 2.19 14.18
C ARG A 11 -2.19 3.13 13.40
N PRO A 12 -1.98 4.46 13.49
CA PRO A 12 -2.81 5.45 12.78
C PRO A 12 -2.92 5.22 11.27
N VAL A 13 -1.85 4.75 10.62
CA VAL A 13 -1.86 4.41 9.18
C VAL A 13 -2.88 3.31 8.83
N ASN A 14 -3.15 2.40 9.76
CA ASN A 14 -4.05 1.27 9.58
C ASN A 14 -5.47 1.53 10.12
N ALA A 15 -5.61 2.35 11.18
CA ALA A 15 -6.89 2.57 11.86
C ALA A 15 -7.51 3.95 11.54
N THR A 16 -6.71 5.01 11.51
CA THR A 16 -7.20 6.40 11.41
C THR A 16 -7.15 6.93 9.97
N LEU A 17 -6.07 6.65 9.24
CA LEU A 17 -5.89 7.10 7.86
C LEU A 17 -7.01 6.62 6.91
N PRO A 18 -7.48 5.36 6.97
CA PRO A 18 -8.63 4.93 6.15
C PRO A 18 -9.91 5.71 6.47
N ALA A 19 -10.12 6.08 7.74
CA ALA A 19 -11.26 6.89 8.15
C ALA A 19 -11.16 8.33 7.62
N HIS A 20 -9.97 8.93 7.64
CA HIS A 20 -9.73 10.24 7.01
C HIS A 20 -9.99 10.21 5.50
N ILE A 21 -9.63 9.13 4.82
CA ILE A 21 -9.91 8.94 3.39
C ILE A 21 -11.42 8.82 3.14
N ALA A 22 -12.14 8.01 3.92
CA ALA A 22 -13.58 7.88 3.79
C ALA A 22 -14.33 9.21 4.02
N ALA A 23 -13.83 10.03 4.95
CA ALA A 23 -14.41 11.33 5.27
C ALA A 23 -14.40 12.30 4.06
N ILE A 24 -13.46 12.18 3.13
CA ILE A 24 -13.43 12.98 1.88
C ILE A 24 -14.73 12.80 1.09
N ALA A 25 -15.29 11.58 1.09
CA ALA A 25 -16.55 11.23 0.45
C ALA A 25 -17.77 11.31 1.41
N GLY A 26 -17.61 11.90 2.60
CA GLY A 26 -18.65 12.01 3.62
C GLY A 26 -19.08 10.67 4.24
N VAL A 27 -18.20 9.67 4.25
CA VAL A 27 -18.49 8.31 4.74
C VAL A 27 -17.84 8.07 6.10
N GLU A 28 -18.60 7.45 7.01
CA GLU A 28 -18.13 7.06 8.34
C GLU A 28 -17.46 5.67 8.30
N VAL A 29 -16.33 5.54 8.99
CA VAL A 29 -15.65 4.26 9.23
C VAL A 29 -15.75 3.89 10.70
N LEU A 30 -16.25 2.69 10.99
CA LEU A 30 -16.30 2.09 12.32
C LEU A 30 -15.12 1.14 12.50
N THR A 31 -14.41 1.25 13.62
CA THR A 31 -13.33 0.35 14.01
C THR A 31 -13.66 -0.35 15.35
N PRO A 32 -13.01 -1.49 15.67
CA PRO A 32 -13.19 -2.14 16.95
C PRO A 32 -12.75 -1.26 18.12
N PRO A 33 -13.27 -1.50 19.34
CA PRO A 33 -12.73 -0.89 20.54
C PRO A 33 -11.22 -1.14 20.68
N ALA A 34 -10.48 -0.10 21.09
CA ALA A 34 -9.02 -0.12 21.13
C ALA A 34 -8.45 -1.22 22.05
N GLU A 35 -9.19 -1.63 23.08
CA GLU A 35 -8.82 -2.70 24.00
C GLU A 35 -8.83 -4.11 23.38
N LEU A 36 -9.48 -4.28 22.22
CA LEU A 36 -9.46 -5.52 21.44
C LEU A 36 -8.30 -5.57 20.45
N LEU A 37 -7.78 -4.40 20.05
CA LEU A 37 -6.67 -4.27 19.12
C LEU A 37 -5.34 -4.69 19.78
N PRO A 38 -4.34 -5.09 18.98
CA PRO A 38 -3.00 -5.37 19.47
C PRO A 38 -2.35 -4.17 20.14
N ARG A 39 -1.29 -4.47 20.89
CA ARG A 39 -0.31 -3.49 21.37
C ARG A 39 1.08 -3.97 20.96
N MET A 40 1.51 -3.55 19.77
CA MET A 40 2.74 -3.95 19.11
C MET A 40 2.90 -5.49 19.12
N ARG A 41 3.82 -6.04 19.94
CA ARG A 41 4.05 -7.49 20.03
C ARG A 41 2.98 -8.26 20.80
N THR A 42 2.11 -7.57 21.54
CA THR A 42 0.98 -8.20 22.23
C THR A 42 -0.17 -8.34 21.24
N PRO A 43 -0.57 -9.57 20.84
CA PRO A 43 -1.66 -9.76 19.90
C PRO A 43 -2.99 -9.23 20.45
N GLY A 44 -3.85 -8.78 19.53
CA GLY A 44 -5.23 -8.43 19.81
C GLY A 44 -6.07 -9.66 20.19
N ARG A 45 -7.28 -9.40 20.67
CA ARG A 45 -8.19 -10.43 21.18
C ARG A 45 -9.00 -11.05 20.05
N ALA A 46 -8.37 -11.89 19.25
CA ALA A 46 -8.90 -12.42 18.00
C ALA A 46 -10.32 -13.04 18.12
N ASP A 47 -10.60 -13.77 19.20
CA ASP A 47 -11.93 -14.35 19.43
C ASP A 47 -13.01 -13.29 19.72
N GLU A 48 -12.68 -12.23 20.45
CA GLU A 48 -13.59 -11.09 20.72
C GLU A 48 -13.79 -10.22 19.46
N LEU A 49 -12.74 -10.06 18.64
CA LEU A 49 -12.80 -9.35 17.36
C LEU A 49 -13.75 -10.03 16.36
N ALA A 50 -13.78 -11.38 16.34
CA ALA A 50 -14.74 -12.13 15.53
C ALA A 50 -16.20 -11.86 15.99
N GLY A 51 -16.42 -11.74 17.30
CA GLY A 51 -17.72 -11.35 17.87
C GLY A 51 -18.14 -9.94 17.44
N TRP A 52 -17.24 -8.97 17.60
CA TRP A 52 -17.47 -7.59 17.16
C TRP A 52 -17.81 -7.51 15.66
N LEU A 53 -17.08 -8.24 14.81
CA LEU A 53 -17.32 -8.24 13.36
C LEU A 53 -18.71 -8.79 13.00
N ALA A 54 -19.17 -9.82 13.71
CA ALA A 54 -20.50 -10.39 13.50
C ALA A 54 -21.64 -9.46 13.95
N GLU A 55 -21.42 -8.68 15.00
CA GLU A 55 -22.38 -7.70 15.51
C GLU A 55 -22.46 -6.47 14.59
N VAL A 56 -21.31 -5.86 14.27
CA VAL A 56 -21.24 -4.63 13.46
C VAL A 56 -21.74 -4.84 12.02
N ALA A 57 -21.70 -6.06 11.50
CA ALA A 57 -22.21 -6.41 10.17
C ALA A 57 -23.69 -6.05 9.95
N ALA A 58 -24.49 -5.91 11.03
CA ALA A 58 -25.88 -5.48 10.95
C ALA A 58 -26.07 -3.96 10.76
N GLU A 59 -25.01 -3.17 10.94
CA GLU A 59 -25.08 -1.71 11.07
C GLU A 59 -24.35 -0.94 9.95
N VAL A 60 -23.74 -1.66 9.02
CA VAL A 60 -22.84 -1.11 7.99
C VAL A 60 -23.23 -1.57 6.59
N ASP A 61 -22.76 -0.80 5.61
CA ASP A 61 -23.01 -1.02 4.19
C ASP A 61 -21.87 -1.82 3.52
N ALA A 62 -20.70 -1.91 4.15
CA ALA A 62 -19.57 -2.73 3.69
C ALA A 62 -18.66 -3.16 4.84
N LEU A 63 -18.00 -4.31 4.66
CA LEU A 63 -16.92 -4.81 5.54
C LEU A 63 -15.58 -4.75 4.82
N VAL A 64 -14.58 -4.17 5.49
CA VAL A 64 -13.17 -4.21 5.13
C VAL A 64 -12.41 -4.94 6.23
N VAL A 65 -11.79 -6.08 5.91
CA VAL A 65 -11.29 -7.02 6.92
C VAL A 65 -9.82 -7.39 6.71
N SER A 66 -8.95 -7.03 7.66
CA SER A 66 -7.66 -7.71 7.78
C SER A 66 -7.85 -9.12 8.36
N LEU A 67 -7.50 -10.12 7.56
CA LEU A 67 -7.53 -11.53 7.97
C LEU A 67 -6.38 -11.85 8.94
N ASP A 68 -5.29 -11.08 8.89
CA ASP A 68 -4.22 -11.13 9.90
C ASP A 68 -4.73 -10.71 11.28
N MET A 69 -5.49 -9.61 11.35
CA MET A 69 -6.15 -9.16 12.58
C MET A 69 -7.18 -10.18 13.08
N LEU A 70 -8.08 -10.63 12.20
CA LEU A 70 -9.15 -11.56 12.57
C LEU A 70 -8.61 -12.92 13.03
N GLY A 71 -7.60 -13.45 12.34
CA GLY A 71 -7.08 -14.79 12.57
C GLY A 71 -6.05 -14.87 13.71
N TYR A 72 -5.17 -13.88 13.81
CA TYR A 72 -4.00 -13.92 14.69
C TYR A 72 -3.94 -12.79 15.72
N GLY A 73 -4.89 -11.84 15.68
CA GLY A 73 -4.84 -10.64 16.51
C GLY A 73 -3.84 -9.59 16.01
N GLY A 74 -3.47 -9.60 14.72
CA GLY A 74 -2.72 -8.53 14.06
C GLY A 74 -1.51 -9.02 13.27
N LEU A 75 -0.89 -8.11 12.51
CA LEU A 75 0.23 -8.41 11.62
C LEU A 75 1.41 -9.08 12.34
N ILE A 76 1.88 -8.53 13.47
CA ILE A 76 2.97 -9.14 14.26
C ILE A 76 2.53 -10.48 14.86
N GLY A 77 1.27 -10.57 15.29
CA GLY A 77 0.67 -11.79 15.80
C GLY A 77 0.73 -12.93 14.78
N SER A 78 0.52 -12.64 13.50
CA SER A 78 0.61 -13.62 12.40
C SER A 78 1.99 -14.28 12.26
N ARG A 79 3.04 -13.64 12.79
CA ARG A 79 4.45 -14.09 12.71
C ARG A 79 4.92 -14.73 14.01
N THR A 80 4.50 -14.17 15.14
CA THR A 80 5.08 -14.46 16.46
C THR A 80 4.27 -15.48 17.26
N THR A 81 2.95 -15.56 17.07
CA THR A 81 2.11 -16.52 17.78
C THR A 81 2.41 -17.96 17.39
N GLN A 82 2.01 -18.91 18.25
CA GLN A 82 2.14 -20.36 18.03
C GLN A 82 0.80 -21.03 17.73
N ASP A 83 -0.22 -20.24 17.40
CA ASP A 83 -1.55 -20.76 17.08
C ASP A 83 -1.45 -21.78 15.94
N ALA A 84 -2.18 -22.88 16.07
CA ALA A 84 -2.27 -23.88 15.01
C ALA A 84 -3.11 -23.34 13.85
N ALA A 85 -2.81 -23.76 12.62
CA ALA A 85 -3.57 -23.34 11.43
C ALA A 85 -5.08 -23.57 11.59
N SER A 86 -5.49 -24.67 12.24
CA SER A 86 -6.91 -24.96 12.50
C SER A 86 -7.59 -23.94 13.40
N ALA A 87 -6.89 -23.41 14.41
CA ALA A 87 -7.46 -22.40 15.32
C ALA A 87 -7.65 -21.06 14.58
N VAL A 88 -6.66 -20.67 13.77
CA VAL A 88 -6.74 -19.48 12.92
C VAL A 88 -7.88 -19.60 11.92
N VAL A 89 -7.98 -20.72 11.21
CA VAL A 89 -9.07 -21.01 10.26
C VAL A 89 -10.44 -20.97 10.95
N GLN A 90 -10.56 -21.49 12.18
CA GLN A 90 -11.80 -21.45 12.93
C GLN A 90 -12.25 -20.01 13.23
N ARG A 91 -11.33 -19.09 13.52
CA ARG A 91 -11.65 -17.67 13.71
C ARG A 91 -12.10 -17.01 12.40
N LEU A 92 -11.39 -17.29 11.29
CA LEU A 92 -11.75 -16.75 9.97
C LEU A 92 -13.11 -17.27 9.47
N ALA A 93 -13.52 -18.47 9.89
CA ALA A 93 -14.80 -19.08 9.52
C ALA A 93 -16.03 -18.26 9.98
N ILE A 94 -15.86 -17.27 10.88
CA ILE A 94 -16.96 -16.34 11.21
C ILE A 94 -17.52 -15.64 9.98
N LEU A 95 -16.70 -15.39 8.95
CA LEU A 95 -17.14 -14.77 7.70
C LEU A 95 -18.15 -15.65 6.95
N GLU A 96 -18.04 -16.97 7.07
CA GLU A 96 -19.01 -17.93 6.51
C GLU A 96 -20.35 -17.93 7.27
N ASN A 97 -20.36 -17.45 8.53
CA ASN A 97 -21.60 -17.24 9.28
C ASN A 97 -22.24 -15.88 8.96
N ILE A 98 -21.43 -14.85 8.69
CA ILE A 98 -21.90 -13.50 8.34
C ILE A 98 -22.57 -13.51 6.96
N ARG A 99 -21.92 -14.11 5.94
CA ARG A 99 -22.37 -14.07 4.54
C ARG A 99 -23.84 -14.51 4.34
N PRO A 100 -24.32 -15.65 4.89
CA PRO A 100 -25.72 -16.08 4.74
C PRO A 100 -26.72 -15.15 5.42
N ARG A 101 -26.33 -14.50 6.52
CA ARG A 101 -27.20 -13.58 7.27
C ARG A 101 -27.35 -12.24 6.55
N PHE A 102 -26.30 -11.79 5.90
CA PHE A 102 -26.26 -10.53 5.17
C PHE A 102 -25.81 -10.76 3.72
N PRO A 103 -26.61 -11.41 2.85
CA PRO A 103 -26.18 -11.89 1.53
C PRO A 103 -25.86 -10.81 0.49
N ARG A 104 -26.14 -9.54 0.79
CA ARG A 104 -25.80 -8.38 -0.06
C ARG A 104 -24.73 -7.46 0.50
N LEU A 105 -24.27 -7.71 1.73
CA LEU A 105 -23.20 -6.93 2.36
C LEU A 105 -21.87 -7.23 1.64
N PRO A 106 -21.20 -6.26 1.00
CA PRO A 106 -19.89 -6.46 0.42
C PRO A 106 -18.87 -6.77 1.52
N ILE A 107 -18.09 -7.83 1.33
CA ILE A 107 -17.00 -8.24 2.22
C ILE A 107 -15.71 -8.25 1.41
N THR A 108 -14.88 -7.24 1.65
CA THR A 108 -13.53 -7.17 1.09
C THR A 108 -12.51 -7.46 2.18
N ALA A 109 -11.44 -8.16 1.83
CA ALA A 109 -10.46 -8.60 2.81
C ALA A 109 -9.03 -8.57 2.29
N VAL A 110 -8.08 -8.51 3.21
CA VAL A 110 -6.64 -8.64 2.95
C VAL A 110 -6.02 -9.72 3.83
N THR A 111 -5.12 -10.51 3.25
CA THR A 111 -4.14 -11.33 3.97
C THR A 111 -2.74 -10.95 3.52
N THR A 112 -1.79 -10.94 4.45
CA THR A 112 -0.39 -10.58 4.16
C THR A 112 0.46 -11.84 4.17
N VAL A 113 1.13 -12.17 3.06
CA VAL A 113 2.10 -13.26 3.08
C VAL A 113 3.20 -12.94 4.09
N MET A 114 3.66 -13.96 4.81
CA MET A 114 4.56 -13.75 5.94
C MET A 114 5.84 -13.03 5.48
N ARG A 115 6.18 -11.91 6.12
CA ARG A 115 7.41 -11.17 5.82
C ARG A 115 8.65 -12.05 6.04
N ALA A 116 9.73 -11.72 5.35
CA ALA A 116 11.07 -12.23 5.65
C ALA A 116 12.04 -11.04 5.58
N SER A 117 12.05 -10.18 6.59
CA SER A 117 12.84 -8.94 6.56
C SER A 117 14.34 -9.26 6.57
N ARG A 118 15.14 -8.57 5.76
CA ARG A 118 16.60 -8.78 5.75
C ARG A 118 17.29 -7.95 6.84
N SER A 119 17.08 -8.30 8.10
CA SER A 119 17.58 -7.54 9.25
C SER A 119 17.95 -8.44 10.44
N TYR A 120 18.67 -7.88 11.41
CA TYR A 120 18.89 -8.49 12.73
C TYR A 120 18.00 -7.83 13.79
N SER A 121 16.70 -7.73 13.52
CA SER A 121 15.73 -7.10 14.43
C SER A 121 14.60 -8.05 14.78
N PRO A 122 14.40 -8.38 16.06
CA PRO A 122 13.24 -9.16 16.49
C PRO A 122 12.00 -8.29 16.73
N ALA A 123 12.03 -6.97 16.47
CA ALA A 123 10.97 -6.04 16.88
C ALA A 123 9.56 -6.51 16.49
N GLU A 124 9.43 -7.04 15.28
CA GLU A 124 8.19 -7.52 14.68
C GLU A 124 8.28 -8.99 14.22
N GLU A 125 9.40 -9.65 14.53
CA GLU A 125 9.73 -11.02 14.12
C GLU A 125 9.92 -11.92 15.36
N PRO A 126 10.04 -13.25 15.19
CA PRO A 126 10.46 -14.14 16.28
C PRO A 126 11.83 -13.74 16.86
N GLU A 127 12.08 -14.05 18.14
CA GLU A 127 13.29 -13.59 18.86
C GLU A 127 14.62 -13.97 18.17
N TYR A 128 14.67 -15.12 17.49
CA TYR A 128 15.86 -15.56 16.76
C TYR A 128 16.23 -14.67 15.57
N TRP A 129 15.35 -13.74 15.15
CA TRP A 129 15.65 -12.80 14.07
C TRP A 129 16.82 -11.88 14.41
N SER A 130 17.02 -11.60 15.70
CA SER A 130 18.19 -10.85 16.21
C SER A 130 19.54 -11.50 15.86
N GLN A 131 19.57 -12.81 15.59
CA GLN A 131 20.79 -13.57 15.33
C GLN A 131 20.84 -14.18 13.93
N HIS A 132 19.67 -14.47 13.34
CA HIS A 132 19.57 -15.27 12.11
C HIS A 132 18.70 -14.65 11.02
N GLY A 133 18.18 -13.44 11.21
CA GLY A 133 17.19 -12.86 10.29
C GLY A 133 17.70 -12.65 8.87
N VAL A 134 18.97 -12.21 8.71
CA VAL A 134 19.59 -12.06 7.39
C VAL A 134 19.78 -13.42 6.71
N GLU A 135 20.25 -14.42 7.44
CA GLU A 135 20.46 -15.77 6.93
C GLU A 135 19.14 -16.44 6.53
N LEU A 136 18.08 -16.26 7.32
CA LEU A 136 16.74 -16.77 7.01
C LEU A 136 16.13 -16.10 5.78
N HIS A 137 16.32 -14.78 5.63
CA HIS A 137 15.95 -14.07 4.40
C HIS A 137 16.68 -14.66 3.18
N ASP A 138 18.01 -14.76 3.27
CA ASP A 138 18.84 -15.25 2.16
C ASP A 138 18.52 -16.73 1.83
N LEU A 139 18.24 -17.55 2.84
CA LEU A 139 17.78 -18.94 2.69
C LEU A 139 16.42 -19.04 1.98
N GLY A 140 15.47 -18.17 2.35
CA GLY A 140 14.18 -18.04 1.66
C GLY A 140 14.32 -17.62 0.20
N GLY A 141 15.22 -16.67 -0.08
CA GLY A 141 15.58 -16.27 -1.44
C GLY A 141 16.19 -17.41 -2.25
N ALA A 142 17.06 -18.22 -1.63
CA ALA A 142 17.68 -19.37 -2.28
C ALA A 142 16.65 -20.45 -2.66
N LEU A 143 15.64 -20.71 -1.82
CA LEU A 143 14.51 -21.60 -2.16
C LEU A 143 13.72 -21.07 -3.37
N HIS A 144 13.49 -19.77 -3.44
CA HIS A 144 12.81 -19.17 -4.59
C HIS A 144 13.63 -19.32 -5.87
N ARG A 145 14.94 -19.06 -5.82
CA ARG A 145 15.83 -19.28 -6.97
C ARG A 145 15.84 -20.72 -7.43
N GLU A 146 15.93 -21.67 -6.50
CA GLU A 146 15.84 -23.10 -6.79
C GLU A 146 14.54 -23.45 -7.53
N PHE A 147 13.40 -22.93 -7.08
CA PHE A 147 12.11 -23.13 -7.74
C PHE A 147 12.09 -22.61 -9.19
N LEU A 148 12.78 -21.50 -9.46
CA LEU A 148 12.89 -20.92 -10.80
C LEU A 148 13.99 -21.59 -11.67
N GLY A 149 14.75 -22.54 -11.12
CA GLY A 149 15.92 -23.11 -11.79
C GLY A 149 17.09 -22.12 -11.93
N GLU A 150 17.11 -21.04 -11.14
CA GLU A 150 18.21 -20.08 -11.08
C GLU A 150 19.34 -20.60 -10.18
N PRO A 151 20.60 -20.17 -10.38
CA PRO A 151 21.69 -20.50 -9.47
C PRO A 151 21.38 -20.11 -8.01
N HIS A 152 21.64 -21.04 -7.08
CA HIS A 152 21.36 -20.86 -5.65
C HIS A 152 22.41 -21.55 -4.77
N GLU A 153 22.53 -21.11 -3.51
CA GLU A 153 23.45 -21.68 -2.51
C GLU A 153 22.69 -22.23 -1.27
N ARG A 154 21.47 -22.75 -1.48
CA ARG A 154 20.55 -23.15 -0.41
C ARG A 154 21.18 -24.07 0.64
N GLU A 155 21.90 -25.13 0.25
CA GLU A 155 22.53 -26.06 1.19
C GLU A 155 23.58 -25.38 2.08
N ARG A 156 24.38 -24.48 1.48
CA ARG A 156 25.39 -23.69 2.20
C ARG A 156 24.74 -22.72 3.19
N LEU A 157 23.69 -22.01 2.77
CA LEU A 157 22.94 -21.08 3.63
C LEU A 157 22.20 -21.83 4.74
N ALA A 158 21.62 -23.00 4.45
CA ALA A 158 20.99 -23.84 5.46
C ALA A 158 22.00 -24.28 6.54
N ALA A 159 23.27 -24.49 6.20
CA ALA A 159 24.29 -24.85 7.17
C ALA A 159 24.67 -23.71 8.14
N THR A 160 24.32 -22.45 7.87
CA THR A 160 24.64 -21.31 8.74
C THR A 160 23.58 -21.04 9.81
N VAL A 161 22.43 -21.72 9.75
CA VAL A 161 21.29 -21.51 10.67
C VAL A 161 21.06 -22.78 11.49
N PRO A 162 20.83 -22.71 12.81
CA PRO A 162 20.47 -23.87 13.62
C PRO A 162 19.25 -24.63 13.08
N THR A 163 19.26 -25.96 13.18
CA THR A 163 18.21 -26.82 12.58
C THR A 163 16.82 -26.56 13.17
N ASP A 164 16.73 -26.28 14.46
CA ASP A 164 15.48 -25.94 15.16
C ASP A 164 14.94 -24.57 14.72
N VAL A 165 15.81 -23.57 14.52
CA VAL A 165 15.44 -22.26 13.97
C VAL A 165 14.92 -22.38 12.55
N GLN A 166 15.58 -23.16 11.69
CA GLN A 166 15.09 -23.44 10.35
C GLN A 166 13.74 -24.16 10.36
N ALA A 167 13.58 -25.16 11.23
CA ALA A 167 12.34 -25.91 11.34
C ALA A 167 11.17 -25.00 11.76
N ASP A 168 11.36 -24.16 12.78
CA ASP A 168 10.34 -23.19 13.21
C ASP A 168 10.02 -22.19 12.09
N PHE A 169 11.04 -21.62 11.42
CA PHE A 169 10.85 -20.72 10.28
C PHE A 169 9.98 -21.35 9.20
N TRP A 170 10.29 -22.56 8.75
CA TRP A 170 9.52 -23.24 7.70
C TRP A 170 8.13 -23.68 8.16
N LEU A 171 7.98 -24.14 9.40
CA LEU A 171 6.68 -24.56 9.94
C LEU A 171 5.72 -23.38 10.12
N ARG A 172 6.20 -22.20 10.53
CA ARG A 172 5.38 -20.97 10.56
C ARG A 172 4.90 -20.57 9.18
N ARG A 173 5.78 -20.63 8.18
CA ARG A 173 5.43 -20.30 6.80
C ARG A 173 4.44 -21.29 6.21
N LEU A 174 4.64 -22.59 6.47
CA LEU A 174 3.67 -23.61 6.09
C LEU A 174 2.30 -23.38 6.74
N ARG A 175 2.27 -23.01 8.03
CA ARG A 175 1.04 -22.66 8.74
C ARG A 175 0.34 -21.48 8.05
N ASN A 176 1.03 -20.35 7.85
CA ASN A 176 0.43 -19.16 7.26
C ASN A 176 -0.02 -19.41 5.81
N HIS A 177 0.79 -20.12 5.00
CA HIS A 177 0.39 -20.51 3.64
C HIS A 177 -0.85 -21.42 3.63
N THR A 178 -0.98 -22.32 4.62
CA THR A 178 -2.20 -23.14 4.77
C THR A 178 -3.43 -22.27 5.05
N VAL A 179 -3.28 -21.23 5.87
CA VAL A 179 -4.34 -20.25 6.14
C VAL A 179 -4.65 -19.44 4.87
N ASP A 180 -3.65 -18.98 4.12
CA ASP A 180 -3.85 -18.27 2.85
C ASP A 180 -4.60 -19.12 1.81
N LEU A 181 -4.32 -20.43 1.72
CA LEU A 181 -5.09 -21.34 0.88
C LEU A 181 -6.58 -21.43 1.32
N PHE A 182 -6.84 -21.36 2.62
CA PHE A 182 -8.22 -21.30 3.13
C PHE A 182 -8.91 -19.98 2.73
N THR A 183 -8.21 -18.85 2.75
CA THR A 183 -8.78 -17.54 2.34
C THR A 183 -9.10 -17.51 0.84
N LEU A 184 -8.28 -18.12 -0.01
CA LEU A 184 -8.63 -18.35 -1.43
C LEU A 184 -9.93 -19.16 -1.55
N GLY A 185 -10.13 -20.16 -0.68
CA GLY A 185 -11.36 -20.92 -0.59
C GLY A 185 -12.58 -20.06 -0.22
N LEU A 186 -12.44 -19.10 0.70
CA LEU A 186 -13.50 -18.13 1.05
C LEU A 186 -13.89 -17.27 -0.17
N ALA A 187 -12.89 -16.77 -0.92
CA ALA A 187 -13.14 -16.03 -2.15
C ALA A 187 -13.83 -16.89 -3.23
N GLY A 188 -13.40 -18.14 -3.40
CA GLY A 188 -13.98 -19.07 -4.37
C GLY A 188 -15.41 -19.49 -4.06
N ARG A 189 -15.80 -19.53 -2.78
CA ARG A 189 -17.20 -19.75 -2.36
C ARG A 189 -18.07 -18.49 -2.43
N GLY A 190 -17.50 -17.33 -2.76
CA GLY A 190 -18.21 -16.04 -2.75
C GLY A 190 -18.52 -15.53 -1.35
N THR A 191 -17.81 -16.01 -0.33
CA THR A 191 -17.85 -15.42 1.02
C THR A 191 -17.20 -14.04 1.01
N LEU A 192 -16.13 -13.88 0.24
CA LEU A 192 -15.45 -12.60 -0.01
C LEU A 192 -15.77 -12.13 -1.43
N ASP A 193 -16.14 -10.86 -1.55
CA ASP A 193 -16.35 -10.19 -2.83
C ASP A 193 -15.01 -9.82 -3.47
N THR A 194 -14.01 -9.49 -2.65
CA THR A 194 -12.62 -9.31 -3.09
C THR A 194 -11.65 -9.72 -1.99
N LEU A 195 -10.55 -10.38 -2.39
CA LEU A 195 -9.43 -10.72 -1.52
C LEU A 195 -8.14 -10.12 -2.08
N LEU A 196 -7.43 -9.36 -1.25
CA LEU A 196 -6.07 -8.94 -1.51
C LEU A 196 -5.10 -9.89 -0.81
N VAL A 197 -4.11 -10.40 -1.55
CA VAL A 197 -2.99 -11.16 -0.98
C VAL A 197 -1.74 -10.32 -1.18
N THR A 198 -1.36 -9.58 -0.14
CA THR A 198 -0.28 -8.59 -0.22
C THR A 198 0.99 -9.08 0.47
N ALA A 199 2.06 -8.27 0.43
CA ALA A 199 3.35 -8.62 1.02
C ALA A 199 3.97 -7.41 1.72
N ASP A 200 4.31 -7.58 2.99
CA ASP A 200 5.05 -6.61 3.81
C ASP A 200 6.57 -6.85 3.69
N ASP A 201 7.35 -5.77 3.66
CA ASP A 201 8.76 -5.67 3.24
C ASP A 201 9.31 -6.87 2.46
N THR A 202 8.94 -6.95 1.18
CA THR A 202 9.29 -8.08 0.31
C THR A 202 10.56 -7.79 -0.53
N ALA A 203 11.02 -8.79 -1.28
CA ALA A 203 12.09 -8.64 -2.26
C ALA A 203 11.74 -9.42 -3.54
N PRO A 204 12.40 -9.18 -4.69
CA PRO A 204 12.14 -9.97 -5.91
C PRO A 204 12.36 -11.47 -5.74
N ARG A 205 13.23 -11.86 -4.80
CA ARG A 205 13.54 -13.26 -4.45
C ARG A 205 13.55 -13.41 -2.92
N ALA A 206 12.38 -13.65 -2.35
CA ALA A 206 12.23 -14.04 -0.96
C ALA A 206 11.22 -15.20 -0.82
N ALA A 207 11.15 -15.80 0.37
CA ALA A 207 10.19 -16.88 0.66
C ALA A 207 8.73 -16.42 0.48
N GLY A 208 8.37 -15.22 0.96
CA GLY A 208 7.02 -14.67 0.77
C GLY A 208 6.66 -14.41 -0.69
N SER A 209 7.63 -14.00 -1.50
CA SER A 209 7.42 -13.80 -2.94
C SER A 209 7.22 -15.13 -3.67
N LEU A 210 7.87 -16.20 -3.22
CA LEU A 210 7.64 -17.55 -3.73
C LEU A 210 6.24 -18.06 -3.32
N GLU A 211 5.80 -17.79 -2.10
CA GLU A 211 4.44 -18.12 -1.65
C GLU A 211 3.37 -17.43 -2.51
N GLN A 212 3.58 -16.16 -2.88
CA GLN A 212 2.70 -15.48 -3.84
C GLN A 212 2.68 -16.17 -5.21
N VAL A 213 3.80 -16.75 -5.68
CA VAL A 213 3.82 -17.55 -6.92
C VAL A 213 2.95 -18.80 -6.77
N TRP A 214 3.05 -19.51 -5.65
CA TRP A 214 2.22 -20.68 -5.37
C TRP A 214 0.73 -20.34 -5.22
N LEU A 215 0.40 -19.25 -4.52
CA LEU A 215 -0.99 -18.80 -4.40
C LEU A 215 -1.55 -18.36 -5.76
N ARG A 216 -0.75 -17.67 -6.59
CA ARG A 216 -1.16 -17.26 -7.94
C ARG A 216 -1.46 -18.44 -8.85
N HIS A 217 -0.71 -19.53 -8.72
CA HIS A 217 -1.03 -20.78 -9.41
C HIS A 217 -2.45 -21.24 -9.10
N TRP A 218 -2.83 -21.28 -7.81
CA TRP A 218 -4.18 -21.69 -7.41
C TRP A 218 -5.26 -20.69 -7.82
N VAL A 219 -4.99 -19.39 -7.75
CA VAL A 219 -5.91 -18.35 -8.25
C VAL A 219 -6.24 -18.60 -9.73
N SER A 220 -5.22 -18.79 -10.57
CA SER A 220 -5.42 -19.06 -12.00
C SER A 220 -6.09 -20.41 -12.25
N ALA A 221 -5.69 -21.46 -11.54
CA ALA A 221 -6.26 -22.80 -11.68
C ALA A 221 -7.75 -22.86 -11.26
N THR A 222 -8.21 -21.94 -10.41
CA THR A 222 -9.58 -21.87 -9.93
C THR A 222 -10.41 -20.74 -10.56
N GLY A 223 -9.83 -19.95 -11.47
CA GLY A 223 -10.51 -18.85 -12.15
C GLY A 223 -10.87 -17.68 -11.23
N LEU A 224 -10.05 -17.41 -10.22
CA LEU A 224 -10.26 -16.34 -9.25
C LEU A 224 -9.57 -15.02 -9.61
N ASP A 225 -9.04 -14.90 -10.83
CA ASP A 225 -8.21 -13.77 -11.27
C ASP A 225 -8.89 -12.40 -11.15
N THR A 226 -10.22 -12.35 -11.21
CA THR A 226 -11.00 -11.11 -11.05
C THR A 226 -11.37 -10.80 -9.59
N ARG A 227 -11.21 -11.75 -8.67
CA ARG A 227 -11.57 -11.61 -7.24
C ARG A 227 -10.34 -11.53 -6.33
N VAL A 228 -9.20 -12.05 -6.77
CA VAL A 228 -7.97 -12.10 -5.98
C VAL A 228 -6.90 -11.27 -6.65
N LEU A 229 -6.45 -10.21 -5.96
CA LEU A 229 -5.38 -9.34 -6.44
C LEU A 229 -4.15 -9.50 -5.56
N MET A 230 -2.97 -9.40 -6.17
CA MET A 230 -1.68 -9.62 -5.50
C MET A 230 -0.69 -8.52 -5.82
N TYR A 231 -0.25 -7.79 -4.81
CA TYR A 231 0.74 -6.72 -4.95
C TYR A 231 1.48 -6.51 -3.63
N PRO A 232 2.69 -5.93 -3.65
CA PRO A 232 3.42 -5.57 -2.43
C PRO A 232 2.84 -4.31 -1.76
N GLY A 233 2.80 -4.31 -0.42
CA GLY A 233 2.10 -3.31 0.38
C GLY A 233 1.45 -3.95 1.61
N ALA A 234 1.22 -3.16 2.65
CA ALA A 234 0.62 -3.64 3.90
C ALA A 234 -0.18 -2.54 4.61
N ASP A 235 0.49 -1.45 4.99
CA ASP A 235 -0.10 -0.42 5.85
C ASP A 235 -1.21 0.38 5.16
N GLU A 236 -1.10 0.57 3.85
CA GLU A 236 -2.07 1.30 3.04
C GLU A 236 -3.27 0.46 2.60
N VAL A 237 -3.18 -0.87 2.73
CA VAL A 237 -4.16 -1.78 2.12
C VAL A 237 -5.56 -1.59 2.70
N GLY A 238 -5.67 -1.26 4.00
CA GLY A 238 -6.93 -0.88 4.61
C GLY A 238 -7.56 0.36 3.96
N SER A 239 -6.74 1.36 3.64
CA SER A 239 -7.17 2.57 2.92
C SER A 239 -7.61 2.26 1.48
N VAL A 240 -6.87 1.40 0.78
CA VAL A 240 -7.19 0.94 -0.57
C VAL A 240 -8.54 0.19 -0.59
N LEU A 241 -8.80 -0.69 0.38
CA LEU A 241 -10.07 -1.40 0.47
C LEU A 241 -11.24 -0.51 0.91
N VAL A 242 -11.00 0.49 1.75
CA VAL A 242 -12.01 1.53 2.03
C VAL A 242 -12.34 2.29 0.75
N ALA A 243 -11.34 2.69 -0.04
CA ALA A 243 -11.57 3.34 -1.33
C ALA A 243 -12.36 2.45 -2.32
N ARG A 244 -12.08 1.14 -2.37
CA ARG A 244 -12.91 0.18 -3.12
C ARG A 244 -14.35 0.19 -2.64
N ALA A 245 -14.60 0.11 -1.33
CA ALA A 245 -15.96 0.14 -0.81
C ALA A 245 -16.71 1.42 -1.21
N LEU A 246 -16.02 2.57 -1.23
CA LEU A 246 -16.58 3.83 -1.75
C LEU A 246 -16.93 3.74 -3.23
N ALA A 247 -16.02 3.24 -4.06
CA ALA A 247 -16.21 3.11 -5.51
C ALA A 247 -17.36 2.13 -5.84
N ASP A 248 -17.37 0.95 -5.23
CA ASP A 248 -18.41 -0.07 -5.43
C ASP A 248 -19.78 0.44 -4.95
N GLY A 249 -19.82 1.13 -3.80
CA GLY A 249 -21.05 1.75 -3.28
C GLY A 249 -21.61 2.82 -4.23
N ALA A 250 -20.75 3.67 -4.78
CA ALA A 250 -21.15 4.69 -5.74
C ALA A 250 -21.66 4.08 -7.06
N ALA A 251 -21.02 3.02 -7.55
CA ALA A 251 -21.48 2.29 -8.73
C ALA A 251 -22.86 1.64 -8.51
N GLY A 252 -23.10 1.08 -7.31
CA GLY A 252 -24.41 0.55 -6.92
C GLY A 252 -25.52 1.60 -6.90
N GLU A 253 -25.26 2.77 -6.29
CA GLU A 253 -26.21 3.91 -6.26
C GLU A 253 -26.56 4.42 -7.66
N LEU A 254 -25.57 4.45 -8.58
CA LEU A 254 -25.79 4.84 -9.97
C LEU A 254 -26.64 3.81 -10.72
N HIS A 255 -26.38 2.51 -10.50
CA HIS A 255 -27.13 1.42 -11.13
C HIS A 255 -28.62 1.47 -10.80
N GLU A 256 -28.98 1.87 -9.58
CA GLU A 256 -30.39 2.03 -9.16
C GLU A 256 -31.08 3.25 -9.80
N ARG A 257 -30.32 4.26 -10.26
CA ARG A 257 -30.84 5.53 -10.77
C ARG A 257 -30.99 5.59 -12.31
N VAL A 258 -30.28 4.76 -13.06
CA VAL A 258 -30.22 4.85 -14.54
C VAL A 258 -30.97 3.70 -15.22
N GLU A 259 -32.09 3.98 -15.89
CA GLU A 259 -32.94 2.99 -16.57
C GLU A 259 -32.38 2.46 -17.90
N GLN A 260 -31.44 3.16 -18.56
CA GLN A 260 -30.94 2.80 -19.89
C GLN A 260 -29.56 2.12 -19.85
N VAL A 261 -29.41 1.01 -20.60
CA VAL A 261 -28.23 0.11 -20.56
C VAL A 261 -26.95 0.74 -21.15
N GLU A 262 -27.06 1.59 -22.17
CA GLU A 262 -25.89 2.15 -22.89
C GLU A 262 -25.14 3.25 -22.10
N GLN A 263 -25.80 3.95 -21.17
CA GLN A 263 -25.14 4.88 -20.23
C GLN A 263 -24.50 4.16 -19.03
N ARG A 264 -24.78 2.87 -18.82
CA ARG A 264 -24.27 2.11 -17.66
C ARG A 264 -22.81 1.67 -17.81
N GLU A 265 -22.33 1.53 -19.05
CA GLU A 265 -20.99 1.00 -19.33
C GLU A 265 -19.89 2.08 -19.35
N GLN A 266 -20.24 3.37 -19.42
CA GLN A 266 -19.27 4.48 -19.48
C GLN A 266 -19.09 5.26 -18.17
N ASP A 267 -20.01 5.16 -17.19
CA ASP A 267 -20.06 6.07 -16.01
C ASP A 267 -19.69 5.41 -14.64
N GLY A 268 -19.38 4.11 -14.58
CA GLY A 268 -19.27 3.40 -13.30
C GLY A 268 -17.92 3.54 -12.58
N ALA A 269 -16.84 3.10 -13.21
CA ALA A 269 -15.53 3.00 -12.58
C ALA A 269 -14.83 4.37 -12.47
N VAL A 270 -14.01 4.55 -11.44
CA VAL A 270 -13.09 5.69 -11.36
C VAL A 270 -11.92 5.41 -12.29
N ARG A 271 -11.63 6.31 -13.23
CA ARG A 271 -10.54 6.16 -14.21
C ARG A 271 -9.35 7.03 -13.81
N ILE A 272 -8.20 6.39 -13.60
CA ILE A 272 -6.97 7.06 -13.16
C ILE A 272 -5.89 6.92 -14.24
N ALA A 273 -5.37 8.05 -14.72
CA ALA A 273 -4.16 8.05 -15.55
C ALA A 273 -2.91 8.02 -14.67
N VAL A 274 -1.88 7.29 -15.10
CA VAL A 274 -0.60 7.15 -14.41
C VAL A 274 0.48 7.84 -15.23
N GLU A 275 1.30 8.68 -14.59
CA GLU A 275 2.38 9.38 -15.28
C GLU A 275 3.73 9.24 -14.56
N PHE A 276 4.75 8.90 -15.33
CA PHE A 276 6.15 8.91 -14.93
C PHE A 276 6.92 9.92 -15.78
N ARG A 277 7.77 10.73 -15.16
CA ARG A 277 8.57 11.76 -15.87
C ARG A 277 10.02 11.37 -16.11
N GLU A 278 10.45 10.28 -15.48
CA GLU A 278 11.82 9.77 -15.60
C GLU A 278 11.86 8.53 -16.50
N GLU A 279 12.80 8.52 -17.44
CA GLU A 279 13.03 7.38 -18.33
C GLU A 279 13.40 6.12 -17.53
N GLY A 280 12.73 5.00 -17.85
CA GLY A 280 12.88 3.74 -17.13
C GLY A 280 12.39 3.77 -15.68
N GLY A 281 11.82 4.88 -15.19
CA GLY A 281 11.30 5.00 -13.82
C GLY A 281 10.19 3.98 -13.53
N ALA A 282 9.33 3.75 -14.51
CA ALA A 282 8.21 2.79 -14.46
C ALA A 282 8.65 1.33 -14.23
N ASP A 283 9.82 0.95 -14.74
CA ASP A 283 10.32 -0.44 -14.74
C ASP A 283 11.15 -0.79 -13.49
N ARG A 284 11.43 0.20 -12.63
CA ARG A 284 12.25 0.01 -11.43
C ARG A 284 11.46 -0.69 -10.34
N ILE A 285 12.15 -1.54 -9.60
CA ILE A 285 11.64 -2.15 -8.37
C ILE A 285 12.19 -1.33 -7.21
N ALA A 286 11.32 -0.68 -6.45
CA ALA A 286 11.73 0.08 -5.28
C ALA A 286 12.21 -0.87 -4.15
N PRO A 287 13.01 -0.39 -3.18
CA PRO A 287 13.32 -1.17 -2.00
C PRO A 287 12.04 -1.66 -1.31
N TYR A 288 12.09 -2.89 -0.79
CA TYR A 288 10.96 -3.57 -0.13
C TYR A 288 9.80 -3.99 -1.05
N GLU A 289 9.98 -3.88 -2.37
CA GLU A 289 9.03 -4.33 -3.39
C GLU A 289 9.51 -5.60 -4.12
N ASN A 290 8.59 -6.32 -4.75
CA ASN A 290 8.91 -7.50 -5.57
C ASN A 290 8.44 -7.39 -7.04
N VAL A 291 7.91 -6.24 -7.44
CA VAL A 291 7.47 -5.96 -8.82
C VAL A 291 7.86 -4.54 -9.23
N PRO A 292 7.94 -4.25 -10.54
CA PRO A 292 8.14 -2.89 -11.04
C PRO A 292 7.06 -1.92 -10.53
N ILE A 293 7.44 -0.66 -10.29
CA ILE A 293 6.54 0.33 -9.71
C ILE A 293 5.28 0.55 -10.55
N ALA A 294 5.36 0.55 -11.88
CA ALA A 294 4.19 0.69 -12.73
C ALA A 294 3.19 -0.48 -12.58
N ALA A 295 3.70 -1.70 -12.38
CA ALA A 295 2.84 -2.86 -12.11
C ALA A 295 2.21 -2.77 -10.71
N GLY A 296 2.95 -2.26 -9.71
CA GLY A 296 2.42 -1.96 -8.38
C GLY A 296 1.28 -0.94 -8.43
N VAL A 297 1.50 0.21 -9.07
CA VAL A 297 0.51 1.28 -9.24
C VAL A 297 -0.77 0.77 -9.90
N ALA A 298 -0.65 0.07 -11.04
CA ALA A 298 -1.81 -0.44 -11.75
C ALA A 298 -2.65 -1.41 -10.91
N ARG A 299 -1.99 -2.29 -10.14
CA ARG A 299 -2.67 -3.26 -9.26
C ARG A 299 -3.34 -2.58 -8.07
N GLN A 300 -2.75 -1.52 -7.53
CA GLN A 300 -3.34 -0.76 -6.44
C GLN A 300 -4.54 0.08 -6.89
N ILE A 301 -4.50 0.66 -8.09
CA ILE A 301 -5.67 1.27 -8.74
C ILE A 301 -6.80 0.25 -8.88
N ALA A 302 -6.50 -0.93 -9.42
CA ALA A 302 -7.48 -2.02 -9.51
C ALA A 302 -7.97 -2.48 -8.13
N ALA A 303 -7.10 -2.52 -7.11
CA ALA A 303 -7.45 -2.88 -5.74
C ALA A 303 -8.33 -1.82 -5.04
N ALA A 304 -8.29 -0.57 -5.49
CA ALA A 304 -9.17 0.50 -5.01
C ALA A 304 -10.51 0.55 -5.76
N GLY A 305 -10.82 -0.42 -6.62
CA GLY A 305 -12.05 -0.41 -7.44
C GLY A 305 -12.03 0.59 -8.59
N ALA A 306 -10.84 1.04 -8.99
CA ALA A 306 -10.60 1.97 -10.09
C ALA A 306 -9.93 1.27 -11.29
N GLU A 307 -9.93 1.94 -12.44
CA GLU A 307 -9.34 1.46 -13.68
C GLU A 307 -8.22 2.37 -14.15
N VAL A 308 -7.16 1.79 -14.71
CA VAL A 308 -6.07 2.55 -15.32
C VAL A 308 -6.49 2.99 -16.71
N VAL A 309 -6.34 4.28 -17.03
CA VAL A 309 -6.54 4.77 -18.40
C VAL A 309 -5.44 4.21 -19.32
N PRO A 310 -5.78 3.45 -20.37
CA PRO A 310 -4.78 2.91 -21.30
C PRO A 310 -4.01 4.02 -22.01
N ALA A 311 -2.73 3.78 -22.29
CA ALA A 311 -1.97 4.63 -23.18
C ALA A 311 -2.57 4.61 -24.59
N GLU A 312 -2.77 5.77 -25.21
CA GLU A 312 -3.10 5.78 -26.64
C GLU A 312 -1.95 5.14 -27.42
N PRO A 313 -2.25 4.20 -28.34
CA PRO A 313 -1.23 3.67 -29.23
C PRO A 313 -0.70 4.83 -30.08
N THR A 314 0.55 5.23 -29.84
CA THR A 314 1.23 6.17 -30.73
C THR A 314 1.15 5.64 -32.17
N ASP A 315 0.80 6.51 -33.12
CA ASP A 315 0.54 6.26 -34.56
C ASP A 315 1.69 5.59 -35.36
N VAL A 316 2.69 5.05 -34.69
CA VAL A 316 3.77 4.27 -35.32
C VAL A 316 3.29 2.85 -35.66
N GLU A 317 2.29 2.29 -34.97
CA GLU A 317 1.75 0.95 -35.25
C GLU A 317 0.78 0.89 -36.44
N SER A 318 0.08 1.98 -36.77
CA SER A 318 -0.78 2.05 -37.96
C SER A 318 0.03 2.01 -39.27
N SER A 319 1.27 2.49 -39.27
CA SER A 319 2.17 2.43 -40.43
C SER A 319 2.85 1.06 -40.67
N ARG A 320 2.91 0.19 -39.65
CA ARG A 320 3.49 -1.17 -39.76
C ARG A 320 2.47 -2.23 -40.12
N ALA A 321 1.18 -2.00 -39.87
CA ALA A 321 0.12 -2.91 -40.30
C ALA A 321 -0.16 -2.86 -41.82
N GLU A 322 0.10 -1.73 -42.48
CA GLU A 322 -0.13 -1.58 -43.93
C GLU A 322 1.03 -2.06 -44.81
N SER A 323 2.25 -2.21 -44.26
CA SER A 323 3.44 -2.66 -45.02
C SER A 323 3.62 -4.19 -45.07
N SER A 324 2.76 -4.98 -44.41
CA SER A 324 2.85 -6.46 -44.40
C SER A 324 1.90 -7.17 -45.39
N ARG A 325 1.18 -6.43 -46.26
CA ARG A 325 0.31 -7.01 -47.31
C ARG A 325 0.98 -7.23 -48.67
N GLY A 326 2.28 -7.49 -48.69
CA GLY A 326 2.98 -7.86 -49.92
C GLY A 326 4.27 -8.59 -49.64
N GLU A 327 4.20 -9.92 -49.52
CA GLU A 327 5.07 -10.86 -50.22
C GLU A 327 4.82 -12.30 -49.74
N SER A 328 4.22 -13.09 -50.63
CA SER A 328 4.11 -14.55 -50.51
C SER A 328 5.43 -15.19 -50.93
N GLY A 329 6.09 -15.94 -50.04
CA GLY A 329 7.30 -16.69 -50.34
C GLY A 329 7.49 -17.89 -49.42
N ARG A 330 7.49 -19.09 -50.01
CA ARG A 330 7.58 -20.44 -49.42
C ARG A 330 8.86 -20.70 -48.60
N GLY A 331 8.77 -21.54 -47.56
CA GLY A 331 9.92 -22.25 -46.99
C GLY A 331 9.61 -22.99 -45.68
N GLU A 332 9.80 -24.31 -45.66
CA GLU A 332 9.51 -25.25 -44.57
C GLU A 332 10.59 -25.36 -43.47
N SER A 333 10.14 -25.86 -42.30
CA SER A 333 10.82 -26.73 -41.32
C SER A 333 11.61 -26.12 -40.15
N GLY A 334 11.34 -26.64 -38.94
CA GLY A 334 12.23 -26.59 -37.78
C GLY A 334 11.57 -26.28 -36.43
N ARG A 335 11.09 -27.31 -35.70
CA ARG A 335 10.69 -27.22 -34.29
C ARG A 335 11.92 -27.10 -33.38
N ALA A 336 11.95 -26.09 -32.51
CA ALA A 336 12.59 -26.09 -31.20
C ALA A 336 12.07 -24.90 -30.38
N GLU A 337 11.12 -25.15 -29.47
CA GLU A 337 10.61 -24.14 -28.53
C GLU A 337 11.56 -24.02 -27.34
N SER A 338 12.34 -22.93 -27.31
CA SER A 338 12.94 -22.40 -26.09
C SER A 338 12.13 -21.17 -25.69
N SER A 339 11.49 -21.19 -24.53
CA SER A 339 10.78 -20.03 -23.98
C SER A 339 11.79 -18.96 -23.55
N ARG A 340 12.13 -18.06 -24.47
CA ARG A 340 12.79 -16.80 -24.16
C ARG A 340 11.75 -15.84 -23.60
N ALA A 341 12.04 -15.29 -22.43
CA ALA A 341 11.41 -14.07 -21.95
C ALA A 341 11.70 -12.96 -22.97
N GLU A 342 10.67 -12.54 -23.70
CA GLU A 342 10.73 -11.33 -24.52
C GLU A 342 10.64 -10.13 -23.58
N SER A 343 11.73 -9.38 -23.51
CA SER A 343 11.75 -8.01 -23.00
C SER A 343 10.97 -7.14 -24.00
N THR A 344 9.73 -6.81 -23.69
CA THR A 344 9.02 -5.72 -24.36
C THR A 344 9.67 -4.41 -23.93
N GLY A 345 10.37 -3.75 -24.85
CA GLY A 345 10.89 -2.40 -24.66
C GLY A 345 9.79 -1.44 -24.22
N GLY A 346 10.13 -0.54 -23.30
CA GLY A 346 9.20 0.37 -22.64
C GLY A 346 8.34 1.16 -23.63
N LYS A 347 7.03 0.91 -23.57
CA LYS A 347 6.02 1.88 -23.98
C LYS A 347 5.69 2.77 -22.76
N PRO A 348 5.42 4.08 -22.95
CA PRO A 348 4.84 4.89 -21.88
C PRO A 348 3.53 4.25 -21.42
N MET A 349 3.45 3.90 -20.14
CA MET A 349 2.20 3.51 -19.47
C MET A 349 1.49 4.80 -19.04
N GLY A 350 0.64 5.36 -19.90
CA GLY A 350 -0.22 6.51 -19.59
C GLY A 350 -0.99 6.98 -20.82
N GLY A 351 -2.33 7.04 -20.73
CA GLY A 351 -3.19 7.73 -21.70
C GLY A 351 -3.08 9.24 -21.58
N GLU A 352 -3.56 9.99 -22.59
CA GLU A 352 -3.75 11.42 -22.41
C GLU A 352 -4.70 11.69 -21.24
N ALA A 353 -4.38 12.69 -20.41
CA ALA A 353 -5.16 13.02 -19.21
C ALA A 353 -6.62 13.41 -19.52
N GLY A 354 -6.96 13.69 -20.78
CA GLY A 354 -8.28 14.17 -21.23
C GLY A 354 -9.46 13.23 -20.93
N GLU A 355 -9.23 11.92 -20.74
CA GLU A 355 -10.28 10.96 -20.39
C GLU A 355 -10.26 10.50 -18.92
N ALA A 356 -9.29 10.94 -18.11
CA ALA A 356 -9.15 10.47 -16.73
C ALA A 356 -9.97 11.30 -15.73
N ASP A 357 -10.59 10.66 -14.74
CA ASP A 357 -11.21 11.36 -13.60
C ASP A 357 -10.14 11.96 -12.67
N ALA A 358 -8.97 11.31 -12.60
CA ALA A 358 -7.82 11.76 -11.83
C ALA A 358 -6.51 11.32 -12.47
N VAL A 359 -5.41 12.00 -12.12
CA VAL A 359 -4.05 11.66 -12.57
C VAL A 359 -3.16 11.43 -11.36
N ILE A 360 -2.44 10.31 -11.33
CA ILE A 360 -1.36 10.07 -10.38
C ILE A 360 -0.01 10.31 -11.06
N VAL A 361 0.75 11.28 -10.55
CA VAL A 361 2.12 11.55 -10.98
C VAL A 361 3.08 10.90 -9.99
N VAL A 362 3.94 10.01 -10.50
CA VAL A 362 4.85 9.21 -9.68
C VAL A 362 6.28 9.76 -9.79
N HIS A 363 6.84 10.21 -8.66
CA HIS A 363 8.27 10.53 -8.55
C HIS A 363 9.03 9.23 -8.35
N ALA A 364 9.56 8.70 -9.45
CA ALA A 364 10.03 7.32 -9.56
C ALA A 364 11.19 6.99 -8.59
N PRO A 365 11.29 5.71 -8.14
CA PRO A 365 12.33 5.30 -7.20
C PRO A 365 13.73 5.49 -7.78
N ASP A 366 14.67 5.92 -6.94
CA ASP A 366 16.08 6.00 -7.33
C ASP A 366 16.78 4.64 -7.12
N PRO A 367 17.38 4.04 -8.15
CA PRO A 367 18.08 2.75 -8.01
C PRO A 367 19.35 2.84 -7.15
N HIS A 368 19.90 4.04 -6.95
CA HIS A 368 21.15 4.26 -6.21
C HIS A 368 20.92 4.72 -4.78
N ARG A 369 19.68 5.05 -4.40
CA ARG A 369 19.38 5.63 -3.10
C ARG A 369 18.40 4.75 -2.32
N GLY A 370 18.58 4.73 -1.02
CA GLY A 370 17.83 3.87 -0.11
C GLY A 370 16.95 4.69 0.83
N ASP A 371 17.07 4.40 2.12
CA ASP A 371 16.34 5.07 3.19
C ASP A 371 16.74 6.54 3.34
N TRP A 372 15.78 7.45 3.14
CA TRP A 372 16.00 8.89 3.24
C TRP A 372 16.45 9.30 4.64
N ALA A 373 15.73 8.83 5.67
CA ALA A 373 15.99 9.16 7.07
C ALA A 373 17.41 8.77 7.52
N ARG A 374 18.09 7.87 6.78
CA ARG A 374 19.46 7.43 7.06
C ARG A 374 20.55 8.08 6.20
N ARG A 375 20.28 8.46 4.95
CA ARG A 375 21.35 8.83 3.99
C ARG A 375 21.16 10.13 3.19
N GLY A 376 19.97 10.74 3.17
CA GLY A 376 19.72 12.14 2.76
C GLY A 376 20.52 12.72 1.56
N GLU A 377 20.80 11.94 0.51
CA GLU A 377 21.50 12.48 -0.67
C GLU A 377 20.55 13.35 -1.51
N ALA A 378 21.00 14.46 -2.08
CA ALA A 378 20.13 15.40 -2.81
C ALA A 378 19.75 14.90 -4.21
N THR A 379 18.45 14.83 -4.54
CA THR A 379 17.94 14.35 -5.85
C THR A 379 18.41 15.26 -6.99
N ASP A 380 18.55 14.69 -8.19
CA ASP A 380 18.81 15.48 -9.39
C ASP A 380 17.66 16.49 -9.60
N ARG A 381 18.03 17.77 -9.67
CA ARG A 381 17.12 18.89 -9.85
C ARG A 381 16.29 18.76 -11.13
N ALA A 382 16.85 18.22 -12.21
CA ALA A 382 16.12 18.06 -13.47
C ALA A 382 14.96 17.06 -13.34
N VAL A 383 15.11 16.02 -12.52
CA VAL A 383 14.05 15.03 -12.25
C VAL A 383 12.93 15.69 -11.45
N VAL A 384 13.29 16.47 -10.42
CA VAL A 384 12.31 17.22 -9.61
C VAL A 384 11.54 18.23 -10.47
N GLU A 385 12.24 19.04 -11.27
CA GLU A 385 11.61 20.06 -12.13
C GLU A 385 10.66 19.41 -13.14
N ALA A 386 11.03 18.27 -13.75
CA ALA A 386 10.16 17.57 -14.70
C ALA A 386 8.85 17.07 -14.07
N VAL A 387 8.88 16.62 -12.81
CA VAL A 387 7.68 16.21 -12.07
C VAL A 387 6.83 17.43 -11.70
N VAL A 388 7.44 18.48 -11.14
CA VAL A 388 6.74 19.69 -10.71
C VAL A 388 6.08 20.42 -11.87
N ASP A 389 6.77 20.55 -13.00
CA ASP A 389 6.22 21.19 -14.20
C ASP A 389 4.99 20.43 -14.70
N ARG A 390 5.02 19.09 -14.69
CA ARG A 390 3.86 18.30 -15.11
C ARG A 390 2.71 18.41 -14.12
N VAL A 391 2.96 18.35 -12.82
CA VAL A 391 1.93 18.56 -11.79
C VAL A 391 1.28 19.92 -11.97
N ALA A 392 2.08 20.97 -12.17
CA ALA A 392 1.57 22.32 -12.40
C ALA A 392 0.72 22.42 -13.66
N GLU A 393 1.18 21.86 -14.78
CA GLU A 393 0.41 21.81 -16.02
C GLU A 393 -0.96 21.14 -15.82
N LEU A 394 -0.98 19.94 -15.25
CA LEU A 394 -2.21 19.17 -15.01
C LEU A 394 -3.18 19.92 -14.10
N VAL A 395 -2.68 20.53 -13.03
CA VAL A 395 -3.49 21.32 -12.10
C VAL A 395 -4.02 22.60 -12.74
N GLU A 396 -3.28 23.25 -13.64
CA GLU A 396 -3.74 24.46 -14.35
C GLU A 396 -4.84 24.17 -15.37
N VAL A 397 -4.76 23.01 -16.06
CA VAL A 397 -5.83 22.58 -16.97
C VAL A 397 -7.04 21.97 -16.25
N GLY A 398 -6.98 21.85 -14.91
CA GLY A 398 -8.11 21.47 -14.06
C GLY A 398 -8.22 19.99 -13.71
N HIS A 399 -7.19 19.18 -13.95
CA HIS A 399 -7.20 17.77 -13.51
C HIS A 399 -7.10 17.64 -11.99
N SER A 400 -7.73 16.60 -11.45
CA SER A 400 -7.51 16.15 -10.07
C SER A 400 -6.22 15.34 -9.99
N VAL A 401 -5.18 15.93 -9.41
CA VAL A 401 -3.83 15.37 -9.38
C VAL A 401 -3.47 14.82 -8.00
N GLY A 402 -2.92 13.61 -7.96
CA GLY A 402 -2.23 13.07 -6.79
C GLY A 402 -0.75 12.88 -7.08
N VAL A 403 0.10 13.06 -6.07
CA VAL A 403 1.55 12.88 -6.20
C VAL A 403 2.00 11.74 -5.29
N ALA A 404 2.56 10.70 -5.90
CA ALA A 404 3.19 9.59 -5.18
C ALA A 404 4.71 9.77 -5.24
N ASP A 405 5.29 10.18 -4.12
CA ASP A 405 6.72 10.35 -3.95
C ASP A 405 7.37 9.05 -3.46
N VAL A 406 7.84 8.25 -4.41
CA VAL A 406 8.47 6.95 -4.13
C VAL A 406 9.97 6.98 -4.41
N ARG A 407 10.56 8.18 -4.48
CA ARG A 407 11.99 8.35 -4.78
C ARG A 407 12.86 7.67 -3.73
N TYR A 408 12.44 7.80 -2.48
CA TYR A 408 13.08 7.25 -1.30
C TYR A 408 12.09 6.43 -0.48
N VAL A 409 12.63 5.53 0.34
CA VAL A 409 11.87 4.90 1.42
C VAL A 409 12.02 5.69 2.71
N ASN A 410 11.02 5.63 3.58
CA ASN A 410 10.98 6.29 4.88
C ASN A 410 11.13 7.83 4.83
N GLY A 411 10.53 8.47 3.84
CA GLY A 411 10.42 9.94 3.78
C GLY A 411 10.27 10.47 2.37
N ALA A 412 9.59 11.60 2.26
CA ALA A 412 9.47 12.37 1.03
C ALA A 412 10.83 12.94 0.60
N ASP A 413 11.01 13.16 -0.69
CA ASP A 413 12.08 13.97 -1.27
C ASP A 413 11.86 15.46 -0.91
N PRO A 414 12.70 16.06 -0.03
CA PRO A 414 12.51 17.44 0.36
C PRO A 414 12.62 18.43 -0.79
N ALA A 415 13.35 18.09 -1.86
CA ALA A 415 13.46 18.94 -3.03
C ALA A 415 12.14 18.98 -3.82
N LEU A 416 11.44 17.85 -3.93
CA LEU A 416 10.13 17.78 -4.58
C LEU A 416 9.09 18.61 -3.83
N VAL A 417 8.96 18.41 -2.51
CA VAL A 417 7.93 19.09 -1.71
C VAL A 417 8.13 20.59 -1.69
N ARG A 418 9.37 21.06 -1.54
CA ARG A 418 9.70 22.50 -1.60
C ARG A 418 9.41 23.08 -2.98
N ALA A 419 9.78 22.37 -4.06
CA ALA A 419 9.52 22.84 -5.41
C ALA A 419 8.01 22.90 -5.75
N LEU A 420 7.21 21.96 -5.26
CA LEU A 420 5.74 22.01 -5.36
C LEU A 420 5.15 23.22 -4.59
N ALA A 421 5.69 23.50 -3.40
CA ALA A 421 5.29 24.65 -2.58
C ALA A 421 5.67 25.98 -3.24
N ASP A 422 6.91 26.12 -3.70
CA ASP A 422 7.44 27.31 -4.39
C ASP A 422 6.67 27.59 -5.70
N ARG A 423 6.23 26.53 -6.39
CA ARG A 423 5.40 26.64 -7.59
C ARG A 423 3.94 26.99 -7.29
N GLY A 424 3.52 26.95 -6.02
CA GLY A 424 2.17 27.28 -5.58
C GLY A 424 1.12 26.20 -5.92
N VAL A 425 1.55 24.95 -6.11
CA VAL A 425 0.66 23.84 -6.50
C VAL A 425 0.44 22.83 -5.38
N LEU A 426 1.20 22.91 -4.28
CA LEU A 426 1.09 21.98 -3.15
C LEU A 426 -0.31 21.94 -2.51
N ASP A 427 -1.00 23.08 -2.40
CA ASP A 427 -2.38 23.13 -1.88
C ASP A 427 -3.44 22.76 -2.93
N ARG A 428 -3.04 22.64 -4.21
CA ARG A 428 -3.96 22.42 -5.35
C ARG A 428 -4.03 20.97 -5.80
N ILE A 429 -3.08 20.13 -5.39
CA ILE A 429 -3.17 18.68 -5.56
C ILE A 429 -4.23 18.11 -4.59
N ARG A 430 -4.84 16.99 -4.97
CA ARG A 430 -5.84 16.29 -4.17
C ARG A 430 -5.22 15.37 -3.12
N ALA A 431 -4.07 14.79 -3.44
CA ALA A 431 -3.40 13.82 -2.59
C ALA A 431 -1.88 13.89 -2.72
N TYR A 432 -1.19 13.61 -1.62
CA TYR A 432 0.26 13.45 -1.54
C TYR A 432 0.58 12.23 -0.69
N GLY A 433 1.65 11.51 -1.03
CA GLY A 433 2.24 10.49 -0.16
C GLY A 433 3.74 10.34 -0.43
N GLY A 434 4.50 10.01 0.60
CA GLY A 434 5.94 9.71 0.53
C GLY A 434 6.45 9.01 1.78
N TRP A 435 5.69 8.06 2.32
CA TRP A 435 5.99 7.40 3.60
C TRP A 435 6.30 5.92 3.44
N ASN A 436 7.29 5.49 4.22
CA ASN A 436 7.74 4.10 4.32
C ASN A 436 8.13 3.48 2.96
N THR A 437 7.29 2.65 2.36
CA THR A 437 7.57 1.94 1.10
C THR A 437 6.81 2.53 -0.08
N ALA A 438 7.17 2.11 -1.30
CA ALA A 438 6.48 2.56 -2.50
C ALA A 438 5.03 2.06 -2.54
N GLY A 439 4.79 0.82 -2.07
CA GLY A 439 3.47 0.24 -1.87
C GLY A 439 2.58 1.15 -1.02
N ASN A 440 3.04 1.46 0.19
CA ASN A 440 2.32 2.27 1.17
C ASN A 440 1.99 3.69 0.63
N THR A 441 2.96 4.29 -0.05
CA THR A 441 2.84 5.63 -0.64
C THR A 441 1.80 5.65 -1.76
N VAL A 442 1.92 4.75 -2.73
CA VAL A 442 1.04 4.69 -3.90
C VAL A 442 -0.40 4.44 -3.46
N GLY A 443 -0.63 3.49 -2.56
CA GLY A 443 -2.00 3.13 -2.18
C GLY A 443 -2.71 4.20 -1.38
N SER A 444 -1.98 4.94 -0.54
CA SER A 444 -2.54 6.10 0.17
C SER A 444 -2.98 7.20 -0.81
N VAL A 445 -2.18 7.47 -1.85
CA VAL A 445 -2.51 8.46 -2.90
C VAL A 445 -3.68 7.99 -3.75
N VAL A 446 -3.66 6.73 -4.20
CA VAL A 446 -4.75 6.13 -4.99
C VAL A 446 -6.06 6.16 -4.21
N ALA A 447 -6.04 5.75 -2.94
CA ALA A 447 -7.24 5.72 -2.10
C ALA A 447 -7.84 7.11 -1.90
N ALA A 448 -7.00 8.13 -1.67
CA ALA A 448 -7.43 9.52 -1.57
C ALA A 448 -8.03 10.06 -2.89
N LEU A 449 -7.42 9.74 -4.05
CA LEU A 449 -7.96 10.13 -5.36
C LEU A 449 -9.31 9.47 -5.64
N VAL A 450 -9.47 8.19 -5.34
CA VAL A 450 -10.75 7.49 -5.49
C VAL A 450 -11.81 8.13 -4.60
N ALA A 451 -11.49 8.40 -3.33
CA ALA A 451 -12.42 9.07 -2.42
C ALA A 451 -12.83 10.47 -2.92
N HIS A 452 -11.88 11.24 -3.45
CA HIS A 452 -12.15 12.55 -4.08
C HIS A 452 -13.14 12.42 -5.25
N VAL A 453 -12.86 11.53 -6.22
CA VAL A 453 -13.72 11.34 -7.40
C VAL A 453 -15.11 10.86 -6.99
N VAL A 454 -15.20 9.89 -6.06
CA VAL A 454 -16.48 9.38 -5.56
C VAL A 454 -17.27 10.48 -4.84
N GLY A 455 -16.62 11.28 -3.98
CA GLY A 455 -17.24 12.42 -3.31
C GLY A 455 -17.81 13.42 -4.31
N HIS A 456 -17.05 13.75 -5.35
CA HIS A 456 -17.49 14.64 -6.42
C HIS A 456 -18.74 14.08 -7.14
N ARG A 457 -18.73 12.79 -7.52
CA ARG A 457 -19.87 12.10 -8.17
C ARG A 457 -21.12 12.06 -7.27
N ARG A 458 -20.94 12.02 -5.94
CA ARG A 458 -22.04 12.06 -4.94
C ARG A 458 -22.57 13.47 -4.64
N GLY A 459 -22.06 14.51 -5.30
CA GLY A 459 -22.57 15.87 -5.19
C GLY A 459 -21.80 16.78 -4.23
N GLY A 460 -20.63 16.36 -3.75
CA GLY A 460 -19.73 17.22 -2.98
C GLY A 460 -18.60 16.46 -2.29
N VAL A 461 -17.39 17.01 -2.37
CA VAL A 461 -16.23 16.56 -1.60
C VAL A 461 -16.22 17.31 -0.27
N ASP A 462 -15.90 16.62 0.84
CA ASP A 462 -15.57 17.32 2.09
C ASP A 462 -14.17 17.92 1.96
N GLU A 463 -14.13 19.19 1.55
CA GLU A 463 -12.89 19.94 1.35
C GLU A 463 -12.08 20.11 2.65
N ILE A 464 -12.72 20.01 3.82
CA ILE A 464 -12.03 20.06 5.11
C ILE A 464 -11.30 18.74 5.35
N ALA A 465 -11.96 17.61 5.11
CA ALA A 465 -11.36 16.28 5.21
C ALA A 465 -10.22 16.11 4.20
N GLU A 466 -10.41 16.55 2.95
CA GLU A 466 -9.37 16.48 1.91
C GLU A 466 -8.14 17.33 2.29
N SER A 467 -8.36 18.58 2.71
CA SER A 467 -7.29 19.46 3.20
C SER A 467 -6.57 18.88 4.41
N ARG A 468 -7.31 18.30 5.37
CA ARG A 468 -6.72 17.63 6.54
C ARG A 468 -5.84 16.46 6.12
N LEU A 469 -6.34 15.59 5.25
CA LEU A 469 -5.58 14.40 4.81
C LEU A 469 -4.30 14.82 4.08
N ARG A 470 -4.42 15.71 3.08
CA ARG A 470 -3.27 16.21 2.33
C ARG A 470 -2.23 16.83 3.25
N TRP A 471 -2.66 17.72 4.16
CA TRP A 471 -1.75 18.36 5.10
C TRP A 471 -1.14 17.38 6.09
N HIS A 472 -1.90 16.40 6.58
CA HIS A 472 -1.38 15.33 7.43
C HIS A 472 -0.26 14.57 6.72
N ARG A 473 -0.41 14.26 5.42
CA ARG A 473 0.64 13.57 4.66
C ARG A 473 1.86 14.44 4.42
N ILE A 474 1.69 15.73 4.20
CA ILE A 474 2.83 16.66 4.09
C ILE A 474 3.60 16.77 5.42
N VAL A 475 2.89 16.88 6.55
CA VAL A 475 3.52 16.94 7.88
C VAL A 475 4.17 15.59 8.24
N GLU A 476 3.44 14.49 8.02
CA GLU A 476 3.87 13.09 7.95
C GLU A 476 5.24 12.90 7.31
N ASP A 477 5.21 13.04 6.00
CA ASP A 477 6.13 12.39 5.08
C ASP A 477 7.31 13.30 4.79
N TYR A 478 7.07 14.61 4.80
CA TYR A 478 8.11 15.62 4.63
C TYR A 478 8.59 16.16 5.96
N ALA A 479 7.73 16.84 6.72
CA ALA A 479 8.21 17.60 7.87
C ALA A 479 8.79 16.68 8.94
N TYR A 480 8.10 15.57 9.25
CA TYR A 480 8.59 14.60 10.21
C TYR A 480 9.60 13.63 9.60
N GLN A 481 9.17 12.73 8.70
CA GLN A 481 10.02 11.65 8.20
C GLN A 481 11.29 12.16 7.52
N ALA A 482 11.16 13.16 6.65
CA ALA A 482 12.27 13.61 5.83
C ALA A 482 13.18 14.63 6.51
N VAL A 483 12.67 15.42 7.47
CA VAL A 483 13.42 16.52 8.09
C VAL A 483 13.62 16.27 9.59
N VAL A 484 12.58 16.44 10.41
CA VAL A 484 12.73 16.42 11.89
C VAL A 484 13.28 15.09 12.40
N ARG A 485 12.82 13.96 11.86
CA ARG A 485 13.29 12.63 12.27
C ARG A 485 14.78 12.45 12.02
N GLY A 486 15.26 12.84 10.83
CA GLY A 486 16.67 12.76 10.46
C GLY A 486 17.56 13.75 11.23
N GLU A 487 17.06 14.96 11.51
CA GLU A 487 17.73 15.93 12.39
C GLU A 487 17.92 15.35 13.80
N LEU A 488 16.84 14.84 14.41
CA LEU A 488 16.86 14.31 15.77
C LEU A 488 17.63 12.98 15.86
N ALA A 489 17.66 12.16 14.82
CA ALA A 489 18.42 10.91 14.81
C ALA A 489 19.94 11.09 14.96
N GLN A 490 20.47 12.31 14.77
CA GLN A 490 21.89 12.63 15.03
C GLN A 490 22.22 12.73 16.53
N GLU A 491 21.20 12.82 17.38
CA GLU A 491 21.34 12.90 18.83
C GLU A 491 21.04 11.55 19.48
N GLN A 492 21.77 11.25 20.56
CA GLN A 492 21.53 10.07 21.39
C GLN A 492 20.52 10.40 22.50
N PRO A 493 19.56 9.49 22.81
CA PRO A 493 19.45 8.12 22.30
C PRO A 493 18.65 7.97 20.98
N TYR A 494 18.14 9.04 20.39
CA TYR A 494 17.11 8.98 19.34
C TYR A 494 17.49 8.17 18.10
N GLY A 495 18.75 8.25 17.65
CA GLY A 495 19.23 7.52 16.48
C GLY A 495 19.15 5.99 16.62
N ASP A 496 19.28 5.48 17.85
CA ASP A 496 19.27 4.04 18.12
C ASP A 496 17.83 3.48 18.16
N HIS A 497 16.83 4.35 18.30
CA HIS A 497 15.40 4.02 18.44
C HIS A 497 14.58 4.32 17.18
N MET A 498 15.24 4.39 16.02
CA MET A 498 14.57 4.61 14.74
C MET A 498 13.63 3.49 14.30
N SER A 499 13.81 2.27 14.80
CA SER A 499 12.97 1.12 14.44
C SER A 499 12.57 0.27 15.65
N VAL A 500 13.07 0.61 16.83
CA VAL A 500 12.84 -0.10 18.08
C VAL A 500 12.34 0.88 19.15
N PRO A 501 11.41 0.47 20.03
CA PRO A 501 10.89 1.35 21.06
C PRO A 501 11.97 1.87 21.99
N PHE A 502 11.80 3.08 22.51
CA PHE A 502 12.57 3.60 23.62
C PHE A 502 12.32 2.75 24.88
N PRO A 503 13.36 2.40 25.64
CA PRO A 503 13.21 1.68 26.90
C PRO A 503 12.70 2.59 28.02
N ASP A 504 13.06 3.87 27.99
CA ASP A 504 12.69 4.86 29.00
C ASP A 504 11.59 5.80 28.47
N PRO A 505 10.42 5.88 29.13
CA PRO A 505 9.38 6.85 28.81
C PRO A 505 9.86 8.32 28.82
N ALA A 506 10.89 8.66 29.59
CA ALA A 506 11.43 10.02 29.61
C ALA A 506 12.10 10.40 28.28
N ASP A 507 12.71 9.44 27.57
CA ASP A 507 13.29 9.68 26.24
C ASP A 507 12.19 9.93 25.20
N VAL A 508 11.04 9.24 25.33
CA VAL A 508 9.85 9.49 24.51
C VAL A 508 9.34 10.91 24.74
N GLU A 509 9.18 11.32 26.01
CA GLU A 509 8.72 12.66 26.36
C GLU A 509 9.66 13.73 25.81
N SER A 510 10.97 13.59 26.04
CA SER A 510 12.00 14.51 25.50
C SER A 510 12.00 14.58 23.97
N TYR A 511 11.81 13.45 23.28
CA TYR A 511 11.71 13.41 21.82
C TYR A 511 10.45 14.16 21.33
N LEU A 512 9.31 13.93 21.99
CA LEU A 512 8.03 14.55 21.64
C LEU A 512 8.01 16.06 21.91
N GLU A 513 8.65 16.54 22.98
CA GLU A 513 8.82 17.98 23.25
C GLU A 513 9.57 18.67 22.11
N ARG A 514 10.63 18.04 21.60
CA ARG A 514 11.39 18.56 20.44
C ARG A 514 10.56 18.54 19.17
N CYS A 515 9.81 17.46 18.92
CA CYS A 515 8.89 17.37 17.79
C CYS A 515 7.81 18.46 17.87
N ALA A 516 7.23 18.69 19.05
CA ALA A 516 6.18 19.70 19.27
C ALA A 516 6.65 21.11 18.90
N LYS A 517 7.95 21.40 19.03
CA LYS A 517 8.55 22.66 18.59
C LYS A 517 8.94 22.65 17.12
N ARG A 518 9.69 21.63 16.67
CA ARG A 518 10.34 21.63 15.35
C ARG A 518 9.39 21.31 14.20
N LEU A 519 8.40 20.45 14.44
CA LEU A 519 7.48 19.99 13.40
C LEU A 519 6.61 21.15 12.84
N PRO A 520 6.00 22.02 13.66
CA PRO A 520 5.33 23.22 13.15
C PRO A 520 6.26 24.17 12.39
N GLU A 521 7.48 24.41 12.88
CA GLU A 521 8.46 25.30 12.21
C GLU A 521 8.73 24.83 10.78
N VAL A 522 9.06 23.54 10.59
CA VAL A 522 9.38 22.97 9.27
C VAL A 522 8.16 22.94 8.35
N ALA A 523 6.98 22.61 8.89
CA ALA A 523 5.77 22.55 8.09
C ALA A 523 5.31 23.94 7.63
N GLU A 524 5.39 24.96 8.49
CA GLU A 524 4.99 26.33 8.17
C GLU A 524 5.91 27.01 7.15
N GLU A 525 7.18 26.58 7.04
CA GLU A 525 8.12 27.04 5.99
C GLU A 525 7.59 26.80 4.56
N LEU A 526 6.76 25.77 4.35
CA LEU A 526 6.14 25.50 3.04
C LEU A 526 5.10 26.55 2.64
N GLY A 527 4.57 27.32 3.60
CA GLY A 527 3.50 28.26 3.36
C GLY A 527 2.23 27.60 2.82
N GLY A 528 1.46 28.32 2.01
CA GLY A 528 0.21 27.79 1.45
C GLY A 528 -1.02 27.88 2.35
N ALA A 529 -2.17 27.53 1.78
CA ALA A 529 -3.47 27.61 2.43
C ALA A 529 -3.62 26.58 3.55
N ASP A 530 -3.12 25.36 3.37
CA ASP A 530 -3.23 24.31 4.39
C ASP A 530 -2.37 24.62 5.62
N ALA A 531 -1.13 25.11 5.44
CA ALA A 531 -0.29 25.54 6.56
C ALA A 531 -0.93 26.67 7.38
N ARG A 532 -1.65 27.57 6.71
CA ARG A 532 -2.43 28.64 7.38
C ARG A 532 -3.73 28.13 8.00
N ARG A 533 -4.23 26.96 7.59
CA ARG A 533 -5.49 26.40 8.07
C ARG A 533 -5.31 25.55 9.32
N TRP A 534 -4.20 24.82 9.42
CA TRP A 534 -4.02 23.80 10.46
C TRP A 534 -2.92 24.19 11.47
N LEU A 535 -3.18 23.86 12.73
CA LEU A 535 -2.21 23.81 13.82
C LEU A 535 -1.86 22.36 14.07
N ILE A 536 -0.56 22.08 14.19
CA ILE A 536 -0.06 20.77 14.57
C ILE A 536 0.06 20.75 16.10
N SER A 537 -0.56 19.79 16.75
CA SER A 537 -0.54 19.66 18.21
C SER A 537 -0.49 18.20 18.65
N SER A 538 -0.15 17.99 19.93
CA SER A 538 -0.21 16.67 20.58
C SER A 538 0.58 15.56 19.86
N PRO A 539 1.87 15.75 19.52
CA PRO A 539 2.63 14.68 18.88
C PRO A 539 2.73 13.45 19.79
N ARG A 540 2.70 12.26 19.18
CA ARG A 540 2.69 10.95 19.86
C ARG A 540 3.53 9.96 19.06
N LEU A 541 4.11 8.97 19.73
CA LEU A 541 4.79 7.83 19.09
C LEU A 541 3.93 6.57 19.28
N PRO A 542 3.21 6.08 18.26
CA PRO A 542 2.29 4.94 18.37
C PRO A 542 2.88 3.70 19.05
N TRP A 543 4.13 3.35 18.72
CA TRP A 543 4.86 2.22 19.30
C TRP A 543 6.07 2.66 20.15
N GLY A 544 6.11 3.92 20.57
CA GLY A 544 7.23 4.44 21.36
C GLY A 544 8.57 4.38 20.63
N ARG A 545 8.59 4.33 19.30
CA ARG A 545 9.78 4.39 18.43
C ARG A 545 9.65 5.58 17.48
N THR A 546 10.75 6.07 16.93
CA THR A 546 10.72 7.25 16.04
C THR A 546 10.39 6.88 14.59
N PHE A 547 9.99 5.63 14.31
CA PHE A 547 9.66 5.18 12.96
C PHE A 547 8.40 5.84 12.42
N GLU A 548 7.37 5.97 13.24
CA GLU A 548 6.11 6.64 12.91
C GLU A 548 5.73 7.65 14.00
N ILE A 549 5.02 8.72 13.61
CA ILE A 549 4.50 9.74 14.51
C ILE A 549 2.99 9.89 14.28
N ASP A 550 2.28 10.28 15.31
CA ASP A 550 0.89 10.71 15.24
C ASP A 550 0.76 12.12 15.83
N PHE A 551 -0.22 12.89 15.38
CA PHE A 551 -0.47 14.26 15.86
C PHE A 551 -1.88 14.72 15.48
N ASP A 552 -2.36 15.76 16.15
CA ASP A 552 -3.65 16.37 15.85
C ASP A 552 -3.46 17.54 14.90
N LEU A 553 -4.35 17.65 13.90
CA LEU A 553 -4.52 18.84 13.08
C LEU A 553 -5.77 19.61 13.54
N VAL A 554 -5.56 20.74 14.21
CA VAL A 554 -6.61 21.61 14.76
C VAL A 554 -6.80 22.81 13.83
N PRO A 555 -8.03 23.17 13.42
CA PRO A 555 -8.25 24.37 12.61
C PRO A 555 -7.77 25.64 13.33
N ARG A 556 -7.09 26.54 12.61
CA ARG A 556 -6.80 27.90 13.10
C ARG A 556 -8.09 28.70 13.19
N ALA A 557 -8.27 29.38 14.33
CA ALA A 557 -9.42 30.24 14.61
C ALA A 557 -9.42 31.51 13.74
#